data_AF-A0A5C3NQA3-F1
#
_entry.id   AF-A0A5C3NQA3-F1
#
_cell.length_a   1.000
_cell.length_b   1.000
_cell.length_c   1.000
_cell.angle_alpha   90.00
_cell.angle_beta   90.00
_cell.angle_gamma   90.00
#
_symmetry.space_group_name_H-M   'P 1'
#
loop_
_entity.id
_entity.type
_entity.pdbx_description
1 polymer ?
#
loop_
_entity_poly.entity_id
_entity_poly.type
_entity_poly.pdbx_seq_one_letter_code
_entity_poly.pdbx_strand_id
1 'polypeptide(L)' 'PSSYGEKGYAVLHLLLLKLFRPCFIANPSLVHELDADTFISKVLVPKLAAELILEDRQCTSAQAIEILFCSAKFGKDAFP' A
#
# COMPACT_ATOMS: atom_id res chain seq x y z
N PRO A 1 22.78 2.21 23.37
CA PRO A 1 21.31 2.25 23.53
C PRO A 1 20.62 1.58 22.33
N SER A 2 20.60 0.24 22.35
CA SER A 2 19.99 -0.58 21.30
C SER A 2 18.47 -0.60 21.53
N SER A 3 17.79 0.31 20.83
CA SER A 3 16.37 0.55 21.01
C SER A 3 15.58 -0.74 20.79
N TYR A 4 14.75 -1.10 21.77
CA TYR A 4 13.82 -2.22 21.70
C TYR A 4 12.97 -2.17 20.41
N GLY A 5 12.77 -0.97 19.85
CA GLY A 5 12.11 -0.75 18.56
C GLY A 5 12.85 -1.34 17.35
N GLU A 6 14.18 -1.25 17.26
CA GLU A 6 14.95 -1.78 16.13
C GLU A 6 14.96 -3.31 16.11
N LYS A 7 15.13 -3.92 17.30
CA LYS A 7 15.05 -5.38 17.46
C LYS A 7 13.62 -5.89 17.27
N GLY A 8 12.62 -5.15 17.76
CA GLY A 8 11.21 -5.46 17.55
C GLY A 8 10.80 -5.41 16.07
N TYR A 9 11.27 -4.40 15.34
CA TYR A 9 11.07 -4.28 13.90
C TYR A 9 11.67 -5.48 13.15
N ALA A 10 12.93 -5.83 13.43
CA ALA A 10 13.57 -6.97 12.78
C ALA A 10 12.83 -8.29 13.03
N VAL A 11 12.34 -8.52 14.26
CA VAL A 11 11.58 -9.72 14.60
C VAL A 11 10.22 -9.74 13.88
N LEU A 12 9.47 -8.63 13.90
CA LEU A 12 8.18 -8.52 13.21
C LEU A 12 8.34 -8.69 11.70
N HIS A 13 9.35 -8.07 11.10
CA HIS A 13 9.67 -8.18 9.69
C HIS A 13 9.99 -9.63 9.30
N LEU A 14 10.79 -10.33 10.11
CA LEU A 14 11.14 -11.73 9.87
C LEU A 14 9.96 -12.68 10.07
N LEU A 15 9.04 -12.37 11.01
CA LEU A 15 7.80 -13.11 11.20
C LEU A 15 6.86 -12.95 10.00
N LEU A 16 6.70 -11.72 9.51
CA LEU A 16 5.89 -11.41 8.33
C LEU A 16 6.44 -12.08 7.07
N LEU A 17 7.76 -12.08 6.85
CA LEU A 17 8.39 -12.82 5.75
C LEU A 17 8.21 -14.34 5.84
N LYS A 18 8.10 -14.90 7.05
CA LYS A 18 7.83 -16.33 7.25
C LYS A 18 6.36 -16.67 7.00
N LEU A 19 5.44 -15.84 7.48
CA LEU A 19 4.00 -16.04 7.36
C LEU A 19 3.50 -15.77 5.93
N PHE A 20 4.04 -14.73 5.29
CA PHE A 20 3.73 -14.34 3.93
C PHE A 20 4.93 -14.59 3.01
N ARG A 21 5.53 -15.79 3.08
CA ARG A 21 6.67 -16.16 2.22
C ARG A 21 6.32 -15.77 0.79
N PRO A 22 6.94 -14.72 0.22
CA PRO A 22 6.63 -14.34 -1.12
C PRO A 22 7.33 -15.37 -1.99
N CYS A 23 6.56 -16.30 -2.56
CA CYS A 23 7.06 -17.39 -3.41
C CYS A 23 7.80 -16.91 -4.68
N PHE A 24 8.03 -15.60 -4.83
CA PHE A 24 8.56 -14.95 -6.03
C PHE A 24 9.81 -14.10 -5.83
N ILE A 25 10.39 -14.03 -4.62
CA ILE A 25 11.57 -13.17 -4.42
C ILE A 25 12.84 -13.99 -4.63
N ALA A 26 13.14 -14.27 -5.89
CA ALA A 26 14.39 -14.90 -6.32
C ALA A 26 15.61 -13.98 -6.12
N ASN A 27 15.40 -12.67 -5.95
CA ASN A 27 16.48 -11.72 -5.72
C ASN A 27 16.07 -10.67 -4.65
N PRO A 28 16.64 -10.73 -3.43
CA PRO A 28 16.30 -9.80 -2.35
C PRO A 28 16.68 -8.34 -2.65
N SER A 29 17.56 -8.07 -3.62
CA SER A 29 17.85 -6.71 -4.10
C SER A 29 16.76 -6.12 -5.01
N LEU A 30 15.77 -6.92 -5.43
CA LEU A 30 14.55 -6.43 -6.10
C LEU A 30 13.49 -5.94 -5.10
N VAL A 31 13.69 -6.16 -3.81
CA VAL A 31 12.81 -5.68 -2.74
C VAL A 31 13.48 -4.49 -2.10
N HIS A 32 13.30 -3.33 -2.72
CA HIS A 32 13.72 -2.08 -2.11
C HIS A 32 12.66 -1.66 -1.08
N GLU A 33 13.09 -1.17 0.08
CA GLU A 33 12.19 -0.46 0.98
C GLU A 33 11.54 0.69 0.19
N LEU A 34 10.21 0.77 0.24
CA LEU A 34 9.46 1.87 -0.36
C LEU A 34 9.92 3.15 0.33
N ASP A 35 10.51 4.07 -0.43
CA ASP A 35 10.74 5.41 0.07
C ASP A 35 9.40 6.08 0.43
N ALA A 36 9.48 7.07 1.32
CA ALA A 36 8.29 7.71 1.87
C ALA A 36 7.39 8.30 0.76
N ASP A 37 7.96 8.88 -0.29
CA ASP A 37 7.20 9.51 -1.36
C ASP A 37 6.47 8.47 -2.22
N THR A 38 7.13 7.36 -2.53
CA THR A 38 6.50 6.23 -3.23
C THR A 38 5.41 5.59 -2.38
N PHE A 39 5.65 5.39 -1.07
CA PHE A 39 4.62 4.87 -0.18
C PHE A 39 3.41 5.79 -0.09
N ILE A 40 3.63 7.10 0.10
CA ILE A 40 2.55 8.08 0.20
C ILE A 40 1.73 8.10 -1.10
N SER A 41 2.39 8.26 -2.24
CA SER A 41 1.73 8.44 -3.52
C SER A 41 1.07 7.17 -4.07
N LYS A 42 1.66 5.99 -3.84
CA LYS A 42 1.19 4.73 -4.41
C LYS A 42 0.35 3.88 -3.45
N VAL A 43 0.44 4.11 -2.14
CA VAL A 43 -0.24 3.28 -1.14
C VAL A 43 -1.17 4.12 -0.26
N LEU A 44 -0.63 5.11 0.46
CA LEU A 44 -1.40 5.84 1.47
C LEU A 44 -2.53 6.66 0.84
N VAL A 45 -2.23 7.47 -0.18
CA VAL A 45 -3.21 8.33 -0.84
C VAL A 45 -4.33 7.51 -1.49
N PRO A 46 -4.06 6.47 -2.30
CA PRO A 46 -5.12 5.63 -2.85
C PRO A 46 -5.96 4.93 -1.79
N LYS A 47 -5.34 4.46 -0.70
CA LYS A 47 -6.06 3.81 0.40
C LYS A 47 -7.01 4.79 1.08
N LEU A 48 -6.53 5.98 1.44
CA LEU A 48 -7.37 7.01 2.06
C LEU A 48 -8.51 7.43 1.13
N ALA A 49 -8.23 7.62 -0.17
CA ALA A 49 -9.27 7.96 -1.15
C ALA A 49 -10.36 6.89 -1.24
N ALA A 50 -9.99 5.60 -1.20
CA ALA A 50 -10.96 4.51 -1.19
C ALA A 50 -11.82 4.50 0.09
N GLU A 51 -11.23 4.76 1.26
CA GLU A 51 -12.00 4.89 2.52
C GLU A 51 -12.97 6.08 2.47
N LEU A 52 -12.55 7.22 1.93
CA LEU A 52 -13.42 8.39 1.78
C LEU A 52 -14.59 8.13 0.82
N ILE A 53 -14.35 7.43 -0.30
CA ILE A 53 -15.40 7.04 -1.24
C ILE A 53 -16.38 6.07 -0.58
N LEU A 54 -15.86 5.13 0.21
CA LEU A 54 -16.67 4.17 0.95
C LEU A 54 -17.62 4.89 1.92
N GLU A 55 -17.10 5.86 2.68
CA GLU A 55 -17.88 6.65 3.62
C GLU A 55 -18.93 7.53 2.90
N ASP A 56 -18.52 8.26 1.86
CA ASP A 56 -19.38 9.17 1.09
C ASP A 56 -20.52 8.44 0.37
N ARG A 57 -20.22 7.28 -0.23
CA ARG A 57 -21.17 6.53 -1.06
C ARG A 57 -21.89 5.42 -0.32
N GLN A 58 -21.56 5.18 0.95
CA GLN A 58 -22.07 4.07 1.75
C GLN A 58 -22.05 2.74 0.98
N CYS A 59 -20.95 2.47 0.28
CA CYS A 59 -20.81 1.31 -0.59
C CYS A 59 -19.86 0.27 0.01
N THR A 60 -19.64 -0.83 -0.70
CA THR A 60 -18.66 -1.83 -0.28
C THR A 60 -17.23 -1.40 -0.63
N SER A 61 -16.25 -1.93 0.09
CA SER A 61 -14.83 -1.67 -0.20
C SER A 61 -14.43 -2.00 -1.64
N ALA A 62 -14.96 -3.09 -2.21
CA ALA A 62 -14.71 -3.45 -3.61
C ALA A 62 -15.25 -2.39 -4.58
N GLN A 63 -16.46 -1.89 -4.35
CA GLN A 63 -17.07 -0.84 -5.17
C GLN A 63 -16.33 0.49 -5.04
N ALA A 64 -15.89 0.85 -3.83
CA ALA A 64 -15.12 2.08 -3.60
C ALA A 64 -13.79 2.07 -4.38
N ILE A 65 -13.10 0.92 -4.41
CA ILE A 65 -11.87 0.71 -5.18
C ILE A 65 -12.17 0.82 -6.69
N GLU A 66 -13.24 0.19 -7.17
CA GLU A 66 -13.65 0.27 -8.58
C GLU A 66 -13.94 1.72 -9.01
N ILE A 67 -14.69 2.47 -8.20
CA ILE A 67 -14.97 3.90 -8.41
C ILE A 67 -13.68 4.71 -8.46
N LEU A 68 -12.74 4.46 -7.53
CA LEU A 68 -11.44 5.14 -7.51
C LEU A 68 -10.66 4.87 -8.81
N PHE A 69 -10.62 3.62 -9.27
CA PHE A 69 -9.94 3.26 -10.53
C PHE A 69 -10.57 3.94 -11.75
N CYS A 70 -11.90 3.92 -11.85
CA CYS A 70 -12.62 4.58 -12.94
C CYS A 70 -12.39 6.10 -12.92
N SER A 71 -12.39 6.72 -11.74
CA SER A 71 -12.16 8.16 -11.57
C SER A 71 -10.72 8.56 -11.91
N ALA A 72 -9.73 7.75 -11.51
CA ALA A 72 -8.33 7.99 -11.85
C ALA A 72 -8.08 7.89 -13.37
N LYS A 73 -8.71 6.93 -14.04
CA LYS A 73 -8.66 6.81 -15.51
C LYS A 73 -9.27 8.05 -16.17
N PHE A 74 -10.45 8.47 -15.72
CA PHE A 74 -11.10 9.67 -16.24
C PHE A 74 -10.24 10.93 -16.02
N GLY A 75 -9.65 11.09 -14.83
CA GLY A 75 -8.79 12.24 -14.52
C GLY A 75 -7.58 12.34 -15.44
N LYS A 76 -6.93 11.20 -15.74
CA LYS A 76 -5.82 11.14 -16.70
C LYS A 76 -6.25 11.47 -18.13
N ASP A 77 -7.43 11.01 -18.55
CA ASP A 77 -7.95 11.26 -19.89
C ASP A 77 -8.44 12.72 -20.05
N ALA A 78 -8.95 13.33 -18.97
CA ALA A 78 -9.44 14.71 -18.95
C ALA A 78 -8.33 15.76 -18.74
N PHE A 79 -7.23 15.41 -18.06
CA PHE A 79 -6.11 16.29 -17.75
C PHE A 79 -4.78 15.54 -17.95
N PRO A 80 -4.27 15.47 -19.19
CA PRO A 80 -3.05 14.73 -19.52
C PRO A 80 -1.76 15.35 -18.99
#